data_AF-A0A811NI86-F1
#
_entry.id   AF-A0A811NI86-F1
#
_cell.length_a   1.000
_cell.length_b   1.000
_cell.length_c   1.000
_cell.angle_alpha   90.00
_cell.angle_beta   90.00
_cell.angle_gamma   90.00
#
_symmetry.space_group_name_H-M   'P 1'
#
loop_
_entity.id
_entity.type
_entity.pdbx_description
1 polymer ?
#
loop_
_entity_poly.entity_id
_entity_poly.type
_entity_poly.pdbx_seq_one_letter_code
_entity_poly.pdbx_strand_id
1 'polypeptide(L)'
;MLAWTKYERGELTELIVAPSHGTSGSVAAAVAGDDEQEEQSKEIVERMCKVAFWCVQQLPEARPPMSAVTKMLEVEVDVAPPANPFQHLMAAPVVANLWTTTMTSGGNGTIMGS
;
A
#
# COMPACT_ATOMS: atom_id res chain seq x y z
N MET A 1 -2.78 -3.09 -7.68
CA MET A 1 -2.43 -2.12 -6.62
C MET A 1 -3.36 -0.92 -6.66
N LEU A 2 -4.68 -1.14 -6.53
CA LEU A 2 -5.65 -0.04 -6.63
C LEU A 2 -5.54 0.93 -5.44
N ALA A 3 -5.27 0.41 -4.24
CA ALA A 3 -5.13 1.24 -3.04
C ALA A 3 -3.95 2.22 -3.12
N TRP A 4 -2.77 1.74 -3.56
CA TRP A 4 -1.58 2.59 -3.72
C TRP A 4 -1.79 3.68 -4.78
N THR A 5 -2.38 3.33 -5.93
CA THR A 5 -2.59 4.32 -6.99
C THR A 5 -3.64 5.35 -6.61
N LYS A 6 -4.66 4.99 -5.80
CA LYS A 6 -5.62 5.96 -5.23
C LYS A 6 -4.98 6.85 -4.18
N TYR A 7 -4.05 6.32 -3.37
CA TYR A 7 -3.24 7.12 -2.45
C TYR A 7 -2.41 8.18 -3.18
N GLU A 8 -1.70 7.81 -4.25
CA GLU A 8 -0.90 8.76 -5.05
C GLU A 8 -1.74 9.87 -5.70
N ARG A 9 -3.02 9.59 -6.00
CA ARG A 9 -3.94 10.58 -6.59
C ARG A 9 -4.73 11.39 -5.55
N GLY A 10 -4.64 11.04 -4.26
CA GLY A 10 -5.46 11.67 -3.22
C GLY A 10 -6.93 11.22 -3.21
N GLU A 11 -7.27 10.11 -3.87
CA GLU A 11 -8.65 9.60 -4.03
C GLU A 11 -8.97 8.47 -3.03
N LEU A 12 -8.44 8.58 -1.82
CA LEU A 12 -8.45 7.48 -0.86
C LEU A 12 -9.81 7.31 -0.15
N THR A 13 -10.57 8.40 -0.03
CA THR A 13 -11.93 8.42 0.53
C THR A 13 -12.90 7.55 -0.25
N GLU A 14 -12.68 7.35 -1.55
CA GLU A 14 -13.49 6.46 -2.39
C GLU A 14 -13.29 4.96 -2.08
N LEU A 15 -12.27 4.58 -1.30
CA LEU A 15 -12.10 3.19 -0.86
C LEU A 15 -12.99 2.86 0.34
N ILE A 16 -13.48 3.88 1.05
CA ILE A 16 -14.37 3.71 2.18
C ILE A 16 -15.78 3.67 1.61
N VAL A 17 -16.45 2.52 1.75
CA VAL A 17 -17.91 2.54 1.71
C VAL A 17 -18.33 3.35 2.93
N ALA A 18 -18.86 4.56 2.71
CA ALA A 18 -19.45 5.35 3.77
C ALA A 18 -20.35 4.44 4.62
N PRO A 19 -20.20 4.39 5.96
CA PRO A 19 -21.13 3.64 6.76
C PRO A 19 -22.50 4.24 6.49
N SER A 20 -23.41 3.45 5.92
CA SER A 20 -24.81 3.83 6.01
C SER A 20 -25.09 4.00 7.50
N HIS A 21 -25.60 5.18 7.89
CA HIS A 21 -26.04 5.47 9.24
C HIS A 21 -27.10 4.46 9.65
N GLY A 22 -26.66 3.34 10.20
CA GLY A 22 -27.46 2.28 10.78
C GLY A 22 -27.10 2.13 12.25
N THR A 23 -27.14 3.23 13.01
CA THR A 23 -27.18 3.13 14.47
C THR A 23 -28.61 3.39 14.95
N SER A 24 -29.27 2.28 15.26
CA SER A 24 -30.36 2.25 16.23
C SER A 24 -29.77 2.69 17.58
N GLY A 25 -29.97 3.95 17.94
CA GLY A 25 -29.41 4.49 19.18
C GLY A 25 -29.56 5.99 19.29
N SER A 26 -30.72 6.42 19.76
CA SER A 26 -31.06 7.80 20.13
C SER A 26 -29.97 8.48 20.97
N VAL A 27 -29.36 9.54 20.45
CA VAL A 27 -29.33 10.87 21.08
C VAL A 27 -29.26 11.93 19.98
N ALA A 28 -30.21 12.85 20.02
CA ALA A 28 -30.34 13.95 19.08
C ALA A 28 -29.17 14.94 19.20
N ALA A 29 -28.54 15.25 18.07
CA ALA A 29 -27.98 16.57 17.80
C ALA A 29 -27.84 16.71 16.28
N ALA A 30 -28.83 17.34 15.64
CA ALA A 30 -28.63 17.92 14.33
C ALA A 30 -27.62 19.07 14.50
N VAL A 31 -26.41 18.91 13.98
CA VAL A 31 -25.49 20.01 13.72
C VAL A 31 -25.35 20.10 12.21
N ALA A 32 -25.81 21.24 11.68
CA ALA A 32 -25.51 21.67 10.33
C ALA A 32 -23.98 21.81 10.20
N GLY A 33 -23.40 21.03 9.28
CA GLY A 33 -21.96 21.02 9.00
C GLY A 33 -21.52 19.74 8.28
N ASP A 34 -22.19 19.36 7.19
CA ASP A 34 -21.80 18.18 6.39
C ASP A 34 -20.34 18.27 5.88
N ASP A 35 -19.87 19.46 5.49
CA ASP A 35 -18.51 19.68 4.97
C ASP A 35 -17.39 19.41 6.00
N GLU A 36 -17.57 19.81 7.26
CA GLU A 36 -16.49 19.68 8.28
C GLU A 36 -16.29 18.23 8.72
N GLN A 37 -17.38 17.45 8.78
CA GLN A 37 -17.32 16.05 9.14
C GLN A 37 -16.77 15.18 8.01
N GLU A 38 -17.04 15.54 6.75
CA GLU A 38 -16.47 14.88 5.59
C GLU A 38 -14.95 15.08 5.53
N GLU A 39 -14.45 16.31 5.73
CA GLU A 39 -13.01 16.58 5.71
C GLU A 39 -12.28 15.89 6.88
N GLN A 40 -12.87 15.88 8.08
CA GLN A 40 -12.31 15.12 9.21
C GLN A 40 -12.26 13.61 8.92
N SER A 41 -13.28 13.07 8.24
CA SER A 41 -13.28 11.65 7.85
C SER A 41 -12.17 11.33 6.84
N LYS A 42 -11.91 12.25 5.91
CA LYS A 42 -10.85 12.14 4.90
C LYS A 42 -9.46 12.15 5.54
N GLU A 43 -9.22 13.06 6.48
CA GLU A 43 -7.95 13.12 7.22
C GLU A 43 -7.67 11.82 7.99
N ILE A 44 -8.68 11.27 8.66
CA ILE A 44 -8.55 10.00 9.40
C ILE A 44 -8.21 8.86 8.45
N VAL A 45 -8.86 8.77 7.30
CA VAL A 45 -8.62 7.69 6.33
C VAL A 45 -7.26 7.81 5.68
N GLU A 46 -6.86 9.01 5.30
CA GLU A 46 -5.52 9.25 4.78
C GLU A 46 -4.45 8.81 5.79
N ARG A 47 -4.61 9.20 7.05
CA ARG A 47 -3.72 8.79 8.15
C ARG A 47 -3.68 7.27 8.31
N MET A 48 -4.84 6.61 8.39
CA MET A 48 -4.93 5.15 8.55
C MET A 48 -4.25 4.41 7.39
N CYS A 49 -4.48 4.85 6.15
CA CYS A 49 -3.85 4.24 4.99
C CYS A 49 -2.34 4.48 4.94
N LYS A 50 -1.85 5.68 5.29
CA LYS A 50 -0.40 5.93 5.40
C LYS A 50 0.24 4.97 6.40
N VAL A 51 -0.36 4.81 7.59
CA VAL A 51 0.11 3.85 8.61
C VAL A 51 0.07 2.42 8.08
N ALA A 52 -1.01 2.02 7.40
CA ALA A 52 -1.12 0.70 6.80
C ALA A 52 0.02 0.45 5.77
N PHE A 53 0.30 1.42 4.90
CA PHE A 53 1.39 1.33 3.92
C PHE A 53 2.78 1.26 4.57
N TRP A 54 3.01 1.94 5.70
CA TRP A 54 4.22 1.78 6.51
C TRP A 54 4.35 0.36 7.09
N CYS A 55 3.24 -0.26 7.51
CA CYS A 55 3.24 -1.60 8.11
C CYS A 55 3.43 -2.74 7.10
N VAL A 56 2.96 -2.58 5.85
CA VAL A 56 3.02 -3.63 4.82
C VAL A 56 4.29 -3.59 3.95
N GLN A 57 5.29 -2.79 4.34
CA GLN A 57 6.58 -2.76 3.64
C GLN A 57 7.21 -4.15 3.57
N GLN A 58 7.85 -4.47 2.43
CA GLN A 58 8.50 -5.76 2.24
C GLN A 58 9.69 -5.93 3.17
N LEU A 59 10.51 -4.89 3.30
CA LEU A 59 11.67 -4.89 4.18
C LEU A 59 11.23 -4.68 5.64
N PRO A 60 11.54 -5.61 6.56
CA PRO A 60 11.23 -5.45 7.98
C PRO A 60 11.80 -4.17 8.59
N GLU A 61 12.97 -3.75 8.13
CA GLU A 61 13.69 -2.56 8.61
C GLU A 61 12.98 -1.26 8.22
N ALA A 62 12.15 -1.29 7.17
CA ALA A 62 11.35 -0.16 6.75
C ALA A 62 10.01 -0.06 7.50
N ARG A 63 9.66 -1.08 8.30
CA ARG A 63 8.43 -1.07 9.11
C ARG A 63 8.67 -0.29 10.40
N PRO A 64 7.77 0.62 10.78
CA PRO A 64 7.87 1.31 12.06
C PRO A 64 7.65 0.33 13.23
N PRO A 65 8.29 0.57 14.39
CA PRO A 65 8.00 -0.19 15.61
C PRO A 65 6.56 0.09 16.08
N MET A 66 5.97 -0.85 16.84
CA MET A 66 4.58 -0.74 17.29
C MET A 66 4.32 0.54 18.10
N SER A 67 5.29 0.99 18.89
CA SER A 67 5.22 2.26 19.64
C SER A 67 5.18 3.50 18.76
N ALA A 68 5.73 3.45 17.54
CA ALA A 68 5.59 4.51 16.56
C ALA A 68 4.24 4.41 15.83
N VAL A 69 3.81 3.19 15.48
CA VAL A 69 2.49 2.95 14.88
C VAL A 69 1.36 3.51 15.74
N THR A 70 1.37 3.28 17.05
CA THR A 70 0.35 3.83 17.96
C THR A 70 0.37 5.36 17.98
N LYS A 71 1.55 5.98 18.04
CA LYS A 71 1.69 7.45 17.98
C LYS A 71 1.25 8.04 16.64
N MET A 72 1.44 7.30 15.55
CA MET A 72 0.96 7.66 14.21
C MET A 72 -0.54 7.43 14.04
N LEU A 73 -1.21 6.74 14.96
CA LEU A 73 -2.66 6.58 14.97
C LEU A 73 -3.32 7.61 15.89
N GLU A 74 -2.69 7.92 17.02
CA GLU A 74 -3.05 9.05 17.89
C GLU A 74 -2.86 10.35 17.11
N VAL A 75 -3.84 11.25 17.09
CA VAL A 75 -3.89 12.46 16.22
C VAL A 75 -2.85 13.53 16.60
N GLU A 76 -1.76 13.16 17.25
CA GLU A 76 -0.74 14.08 17.77
C GLU A 76 0.45 14.27 16.80
N VAL A 77 0.72 13.30 15.90
CA VAL A 77 1.94 13.30 15.07
C VAL A 77 1.61 13.22 13.58
N ASP A 78 2.06 14.15 12.75
CA ASP A 78 1.87 14.02 11.29
C ASP A 78 2.58 12.78 10.73
N VAL A 79 1.91 12.07 9.80
CA VAL A 79 2.43 10.83 9.22
C VAL A 79 3.09 11.13 7.89
N ALA A 80 4.42 10.98 7.83
CA ALA A 80 5.17 11.14 6.60
C ALA A 80 4.69 10.16 5.51
N PRO A 81 4.77 10.54 4.22
CA PRO A 81 4.46 9.65 3.11
C PRO A 81 5.28 8.35 3.14
N PRO A 82 4.65 7.18 3.06
CA PRO A 82 5.35 5.90 3.02
C PRO A 82 6.00 5.66 1.65
N ALA A 83 7.02 4.80 1.62
CA ALA A 83 7.54 4.26 0.35
C ALA A 83 6.50 3.33 -0.29
N ASN A 84 6.55 3.15 -1.62
CA ASN A 84 5.65 2.21 -2.30
C ASN A 84 5.96 0.76 -1.87
N PRO A 85 5.08 0.09 -1.12
CA PRO A 85 5.36 -1.26 -0.59
C PRO A 85 5.34 -2.33 -1.69
N PHE A 86 4.91 -1.99 -2.90
CA PHE A 86 4.69 -2.93 -4.00
C PHE A 86 5.68 -2.79 -5.16
N GLN A 87 6.78 -2.03 -5.00
CA GLN A 87 7.79 -1.85 -6.05
C GLN A 87 8.30 -3.17 -6.64
N HIS A 88 8.50 -4.18 -5.78
CA HIS A 88 8.93 -5.52 -6.18
C HIS A 88 7.93 -6.27 -7.09
N LEU A 89 6.64 -5.94 -7.05
CA LEU A 89 5.61 -6.51 -7.92
C LEU A 89 5.46 -5.75 -9.25
N MET A 90 5.99 -4.52 -9.32
CA MET A 90 6.00 -3.69 -10.54
C MET A 90 7.27 -3.93 -11.38
N ALA A 91 8.37 -4.38 -10.76
CA ALA A 91 9.57 -4.80 -11.46
C ALA A 91 9.36 -6.19 -12.10
N ALA A 92 9.47 -6.28 -13.42
CA ALA A 92 9.39 -7.54 -14.16
C ALA A 92 10.37 -8.59 -13.58
N PRO A 93 10.04 -9.90 -13.63
CA PRO A 93 10.86 -10.92 -13.01
C PRO A 93 12.17 -11.10 -13.80
N VAL A 94 13.24 -10.41 -13.38
CA VAL A 94 14.59 -10.58 -13.96
C VAL A 94 15.18 -11.97 -13.66
N VAL A 95 14.52 -12.75 -12.80
CA VAL A 95 14.98 -14.05 -12.31
C VAL A 95 14.38 -15.22 -13.11
N ALA A 96 13.30 -15.01 -13.86
CA ALA A 96 12.65 -16.08 -14.63
C ALA A 96 13.43 -16.51 -15.89
N ASN A 97 14.42 -15.71 -16.31
CA ASN A 97 15.21 -15.92 -17.53
C ASN A 97 16.68 -16.30 -17.28
N LEU A 98 17.12 -16.49 -16.03
CA LEU A 98 18.51 -16.87 -15.75
C LEU A 98 18.82 -18.33 -16.11
N TRP A 99 17.83 -19.23 -16.01
CA TRP A 99 18.02 -20.66 -16.29
C TRP A 99 18.11 -21.02 -17.78
N THR A 100 17.71 -20.12 -18.69
CA THR A 100 17.65 -20.39 -20.14
C THR A 100 18.98 -20.08 -20.86
N THR A 101 19.89 -19.32 -20.24
CA THR A 101 21.13 -18.87 -20.91
C THR A 101 22.31 -19.84 -20.76
N THR A 102 22.23 -20.84 -19.88
CA THR A 102 23.38 -21.75 -19.62
C THR A 102 23.40 -23.03 -20.48
N MET A 103 22.41 -23.27 -21.36
CA MET A 103 22.40 -24.45 -22.25
C MET A 103 22.57 -24.14 -23.75
N THR A 104 23.21 -23.02 -24.09
CA THR A 104 23.65 -22.72 -25.47
C THR A 104 25.13 -22.39 -25.49
N SER A 105 25.97 -23.43 -25.37
CA SER A 105 27.29 -23.45 -26.00
C SER A 105 27.85 -24.88 -25.91
N GLY A 106 27.89 -25.59 -27.04
CA GLY A 106 28.32 -27.00 -27.06
C GLY A 106 28.50 -27.59 -28.46
N GLY A 107 29.24 -26.85 -29.31
CA GLY A 107 29.97 -27.29 -30.51
C GLY A 107 29.49 -28.49 -31.34
N ASN A 108 28.97 -28.21 -32.54
CA ASN A 108 28.87 -29.21 -33.60
C ASN A 108 30.22 -29.30 -34.34
N GLY A 109 31.05 -30.26 -33.93
CA GLY A 109 32.25 -30.69 -34.65
C GLY A 109 31.96 -31.91 -35.53
N THR A 110 32.04 -31.73 -36.85
CA THR A 110 32.21 -32.80 -37.85
C THR A 110 33.54 -33.52 -37.62
N ILE A 111 33.61 -34.86 -37.55
CA ILE A 111 34.58 -35.73 -38.26
C ILE A 111 34.48 -37.24 -37.88
N MET A 112 34.25 -38.07 -38.91
CA MET A 112 34.89 -39.35 -39.29
C MET A 112 35.35 -40.40 -38.24
N GLY A 113 34.89 -41.65 -38.44
CA GLY A 113 35.76 -42.84 -38.45
C GLY A 113 35.51 -43.91 -37.38
N SER A 114 34.96 -45.07 -37.81
CA SER A 114 35.55 -46.42 -37.74
C SER A 114 34.50 -47.50 -37.94
#